data_AF-A0A4Y8ZXV3-F1
#
_entry.id   AF-A0A4Y8ZXV3-F1
#
_cell.length_a   1.000
_cell.length_b   1.000
_cell.length_c   1.000
_cell.angle_alpha   90.00
_cell.angle_beta   90.00
_cell.angle_gamma   90.00
#
_symmetry.space_group_name_H-M   'P 1'
#
loop_
_entity.id
_entity.type
_entity.pdbx_description
1 polymer ?
#
loop_
_entity_poly.entity_id
_entity_poly.type
_entity_poly.pdbx_seq_one_letter_code
_entity_poly.pdbx_strand_id
1 'polypeptide(L)'
;MRKTTTVAAIVAIGISTTLFAAPASADRAPTADERAAVERVLRAGGYVSWEEIELDDDGPRWEVDDARAQDGRRFDIKIDPKSMRIIRAQLDRD
;
A
#
# COMPACT_ATOMS: atom_id res chain seq x y z
N MET A 1 46.43 6.89 -55.24
CA MET A 1 47.14 5.59 -55.39
C MET A 1 47.24 4.95 -54.00
N ARG A 2 47.01 3.62 -53.87
CA ARG A 2 47.64 2.65 -52.90
C ARG A 2 47.87 3.13 -51.44
N LYS A 3 47.41 2.48 -50.35
CA LYS A 3 47.18 1.04 -50.05
C LYS A 3 46.31 0.84 -48.77
N THR A 4 45.85 -0.41 -48.59
CA THR A 4 45.18 -1.07 -47.44
C THR A 4 45.97 -1.09 -46.12
N THR A 5 45.30 -1.35 -44.97
CA THR A 5 45.63 -2.37 -43.93
C THR A 5 44.54 -2.46 -42.82
N THR A 6 44.40 -3.63 -42.19
CA THR A 6 43.45 -4.02 -41.08
C THR A 6 44.25 -4.42 -39.80
N VAL A 7 43.71 -4.77 -38.62
CA VAL A 7 42.42 -5.38 -38.18
C VAL A 7 42.13 -5.02 -36.72
N ALA A 8 40.85 -4.95 -36.28
CA ALA A 8 40.48 -5.14 -34.86
C ALA A 8 39.00 -5.55 -34.66
N ALA A 9 38.77 -6.78 -34.20
CA ALA A 9 37.48 -7.20 -33.67
C ALA A 9 37.36 -6.80 -32.20
N ILE A 10 36.17 -6.37 -31.76
CA ILE A 10 35.86 -6.20 -30.33
C ILE A 10 34.80 -7.23 -29.97
N VAL A 11 35.16 -8.13 -29.06
CA VAL A 11 34.25 -9.12 -28.47
C VAL A 11 33.28 -8.39 -27.53
N ALA A 12 32.03 -8.21 -27.97
CA ALA A 12 30.98 -7.70 -27.11
C ALA A 12 30.50 -8.82 -26.16
N ILE A 13 30.95 -8.77 -24.90
CA ILE A 13 30.43 -9.64 -23.84
C ILE A 13 29.01 -9.16 -23.50
N GLY A 14 28.00 -9.91 -23.95
CA GLY A 14 26.59 -9.63 -23.65
C GLY A 14 26.29 -9.89 -22.18
N ILE A 15 26.17 -8.83 -21.39
CA ILE A 15 25.72 -8.92 -19.99
C ILE A 15 24.20 -9.13 -19.99
N SER A 16 23.78 -10.39 -19.83
CA SER A 16 22.37 -10.74 -19.64
C SER A 16 21.91 -10.33 -18.23
N THR A 17 21.53 -9.07 -18.05
CA THR A 17 20.90 -8.60 -16.81
C THR A 17 19.47 -9.12 -16.71
N THR A 18 19.28 -10.27 -16.04
CA THR A 18 17.95 -10.72 -15.62
C THR A 18 17.43 -9.75 -14.55
N LEU A 19 16.58 -8.80 -14.97
CA LEU A 19 15.83 -7.94 -14.07
C LEU A 19 14.83 -8.79 -13.30
N PHE A 20 15.17 -9.17 -12.08
CA PHE A 20 14.20 -9.67 -11.12
C PHE A 20 13.33 -8.49 -10.68
N ALA A 21 12.15 -8.35 -11.29
CA ALA A 21 11.10 -7.53 -10.72
C ALA A 21 10.68 -8.17 -9.40
N ALA A 22 11.10 -7.58 -8.29
CA ALA A 22 10.51 -7.90 -7.00
C ALA A 22 9.01 -7.56 -7.06
N PRO A 23 8.12 -8.36 -6.44
CA PRO A 23 6.74 -7.92 -6.26
C PRO A 23 6.77 -6.61 -5.47
N ALA A 24 6.06 -5.59 -5.96
CA ALA A 24 5.68 -4.50 -5.09
C ALA A 24 4.79 -5.11 -3.99
N SER A 25 5.16 -4.88 -2.73
CA SER A 25 4.24 -5.06 -1.61
C SER A 25 2.97 -4.25 -1.92
N ALA A 26 1.81 -4.85 -1.71
CA ALA A 26 0.54 -4.31 -2.18
C ALA A 26 -0.48 -4.54 -1.07
N ASP A 27 -1.13 -3.45 -0.67
CA ASP A 27 -1.91 -3.36 0.56
C ASP A 27 -2.88 -4.53 0.74
N ARG A 28 -2.81 -5.15 1.93
CA ARG A 28 -3.38 -6.47 2.13
C ARG A 28 -4.79 -6.36 2.68
N ALA A 29 -5.75 -6.82 1.89
CA ALA A 29 -7.13 -7.00 2.33
C ALA A 29 -7.25 -7.83 3.63
N PRO A 30 -8.14 -7.45 4.57
CA PRO A 30 -8.35 -8.17 5.83
C PRO A 30 -8.97 -9.54 5.62
N THR A 31 -8.60 -10.49 6.49
CA THR A 31 -9.42 -11.69 6.73
C THR A 31 -10.75 -11.32 7.39
N ALA A 32 -11.71 -12.25 7.41
CA ALA A 32 -13.03 -12.00 7.99
C ALA A 32 -12.97 -11.60 9.48
N ASP A 33 -12.11 -12.24 10.28
CA ASP A 33 -11.96 -11.94 11.72
C ASP A 33 -11.29 -10.58 11.96
N GLU A 34 -10.29 -10.24 11.15
CA GLU A 34 -9.62 -8.94 11.18
C GLU A 34 -10.57 -7.81 10.79
N ARG A 35 -11.32 -7.98 9.69
CA ARG A 35 -12.37 -7.04 9.28
C ARG A 35 -13.37 -6.84 10.41
N ALA A 36 -13.92 -7.92 10.98
CA ALA A 36 -14.84 -7.84 12.10
C ALA A 36 -14.22 -7.14 13.33
N ALA A 37 -12.92 -7.24 13.56
CA ALA A 37 -12.22 -6.52 14.63
C ALA A 37 -12.12 -5.02 14.34
N VAL A 38 -11.72 -4.63 13.12
CA VAL A 38 -11.66 -3.22 12.69
C VAL A 38 -13.05 -2.58 12.74
N GLU A 39 -14.07 -3.25 12.21
CA GLU A 39 -15.45 -2.73 12.23
C GLU A 39 -15.99 -2.51 13.65
N ARG A 40 -15.61 -3.33 14.63
CA ARG A 40 -15.95 -3.09 16.04
C ARG A 40 -15.32 -1.80 16.58
N VAL A 41 -14.06 -1.52 16.23
CA VAL A 41 -13.36 -0.29 16.61
C VAL A 41 -14.02 0.93 15.97
N LEU A 42 -14.33 0.87 14.68
CA LEU A 42 -15.00 1.95 13.95
C LEU A 42 -16.38 2.26 14.54
N ARG A 43 -17.21 1.23 14.77
CA ARG A 43 -18.54 1.41 15.38
C ARG A 43 -18.46 1.96 16.81
N ALA A 44 -17.48 1.52 17.60
CA ALA A 44 -17.22 2.08 18.93
C ALA A 44 -16.72 3.55 18.88
N GLY A 45 -16.06 3.95 17.80
CA GLY A 45 -15.67 5.34 17.51
C GLY A 45 -16.79 6.24 16.99
N GLY A 46 -18.00 5.70 16.75
CA GLY A 46 -19.14 6.46 16.22
C GLY A 46 -19.21 6.56 14.69
N TYR A 47 -18.38 5.78 13.97
CA TYR A 47 -18.45 5.67 12.51
C TYR A 47 -19.54 4.68 12.10
N VAL A 48 -20.32 5.05 11.07
CA VAL A 48 -21.53 4.31 10.62
C VAL A 48 -21.34 3.57 9.31
N SER A 49 -20.42 4.04 8.45
CA SER A 49 -20.01 3.42 7.18
C SER A 49 -18.56 3.80 6.83
N TRP A 50 -17.97 3.09 5.88
CA TRP A 50 -16.62 3.26 5.32
C TRP A 50 -16.59 2.54 3.97
N GLU A 51 -15.58 2.82 3.12
CA GLU A 51 -15.44 2.18 1.81
C GLU A 51 -14.46 0.99 1.87
N GLU A 52 -13.18 1.28 2.11
CA GLU A 52 -12.09 0.30 2.16
C GLU A 52 -11.71 -0.06 3.61
N ILE A 53 -11.14 -1.25 3.80
CA ILE A 53 -10.31 -1.59 4.97
C ILE A 53 -9.15 -2.41 4.42
N GLU A 54 -7.91 -1.98 4.65
CA GLU A 54 -6.69 -2.65 4.20
C GLU A 54 -5.59 -2.57 5.27
N LEU A 55 -4.64 -3.51 5.27
CA LEU A 55 -3.45 -3.45 6.10
C LEU A 55 -2.28 -2.92 5.26
N ASP A 56 -1.77 -1.75 5.62
CA ASP A 56 -0.58 -1.18 4.97
C ASP A 56 0.66 -2.05 5.21
N ASP A 57 1.38 -2.34 4.12
CA ASP A 57 2.63 -3.08 4.09
C ASP A 57 3.85 -2.25 4.52
N ASP A 58 3.84 -0.91 4.35
CA ASP A 58 4.95 -0.01 4.72
C ASP A 58 5.04 0.28 6.23
N GLY A 59 3.99 -0.04 7.00
CA GLY A 59 4.03 -0.02 8.46
C GLY A 59 2.70 -0.45 9.07
N PRO A 60 2.64 -1.61 9.76
CA PRO A 60 1.41 -2.37 9.96
C PRO A 60 0.36 -1.58 10.73
N ARG A 61 -0.58 -1.02 9.99
CA ARG A 61 -1.76 -0.29 10.47
C ARG A 61 -2.91 -0.58 9.52
N TRP A 62 -4.10 -0.72 10.07
CA TRP A 62 -5.29 -0.73 9.24
C TRP A 62 -5.53 0.69 8.74
N GLU A 63 -5.57 0.85 7.43
CA GLU A 63 -6.09 2.03 6.75
C GLU A 63 -7.60 1.80 6.54
N VAL A 64 -8.41 2.83 6.74
CA VAL A 64 -9.87 2.78 6.55
C VAL A 64 -10.29 4.10 5.93
N ASP A 65 -10.69 4.01 4.67
CA ASP A 65 -11.01 5.17 3.85
C ASP A 65 -12.52 5.47 3.88
N ASP A 66 -12.83 6.72 3.59
CA ASP A 66 -14.20 7.22 3.46
C ASP A 66 -15.07 6.98 4.71
N ALA A 67 -14.46 6.86 5.90
CA ALA A 67 -15.16 6.54 7.15
C ALA A 67 -16.09 7.70 7.57
N ARG A 68 -17.38 7.45 7.64
CA ARG A 68 -18.42 8.47 7.87
C ARG A 68 -18.93 8.43 9.31
N ALA A 69 -18.89 9.58 9.97
CA ALA A 69 -19.55 9.78 11.26
C ALA A 69 -21.05 10.02 11.07
N GLN A 70 -21.85 9.91 12.15
CA GLN A 70 -23.30 10.13 12.11
C GLN A 70 -23.70 11.55 11.63
N ASP A 71 -22.83 12.55 11.76
CA ASP A 71 -23.04 13.91 11.28
C ASP A 71 -22.69 14.10 9.78
N GLY A 72 -22.34 13.01 9.08
CA GLY A 72 -22.02 13.01 7.65
C GLY A 72 -20.57 13.37 7.31
N ARG A 73 -19.75 13.79 8.29
CA ARG A 73 -18.32 14.07 8.06
C ARG A 73 -17.55 12.79 7.74
N ARG A 74 -16.60 12.92 6.81
CA ARG A 74 -15.76 11.85 6.27
C ARG A 74 -14.35 11.92 6.85
N PHE A 75 -13.72 10.76 7.05
CA PHE A 75 -12.41 10.67 7.68
C PHE A 75 -11.57 9.51 7.13
N ASP A 76 -10.26 9.75 7.05
CA ASP A 76 -9.26 8.69 6.90
C ASP A 76 -8.85 8.24 8.30
N ILE A 77 -9.07 6.96 8.61
CA ILE A 77 -8.80 6.39 9.93
C ILE A 77 -7.62 5.42 9.85
N LYS A 78 -6.66 5.54 10.77
CA LYS A 78 -5.57 4.57 10.92
C LYS A 78 -5.65 3.91 12.28
N ILE A 79 -5.63 2.57 12.33
CA ILE A 79 -5.77 1.76 13.55
C ILE A 79 -4.53 0.85 13.72
N ASP A 80 -3.96 0.84 14.92
CA ASP A 80 -2.89 -0.11 15.27
C ASP A 80 -3.46 -1.54 15.37
N PRO A 81 -2.91 -2.53 14.64
CA PRO A 81 -3.51 -3.85 14.47
C PRO A 81 -3.27 -4.79 15.66
N LYS A 82 -2.37 -4.42 16.58
CA LYS A 82 -2.03 -5.20 17.78
C LYS A 82 -2.89 -4.83 18.98
N SER A 83 -3.12 -3.53 19.16
CA SER A 83 -3.89 -2.95 20.27
C SER A 83 -5.32 -2.59 19.89
N MET A 84 -5.67 -2.61 18.59
CA MET A 84 -6.98 -2.22 18.05
C MET A 84 -7.41 -0.81 18.50
N ARG A 85 -6.45 0.12 18.51
CA ARG A 85 -6.65 1.53 18.85
C ARG A 85 -6.59 2.39 17.60
N ILE A 86 -7.54 3.32 17.45
CA ILE A 86 -7.42 4.43 16.49
C ILE A 86 -6.18 5.26 16.89
N ILE A 87 -5.20 5.33 15.98
CA ILE A 87 -3.96 6.10 16.14
C ILE A 87 -3.96 7.38 15.30
N ARG A 88 -4.80 7.46 14.27
CA ARG A 88 -5.08 8.68 13.49
C ARG A 88 -6.55 8.70 13.10
N ALA A 89 -7.17 9.87 13.18
CA ALA A 89 -8.44 10.17 12.53
C ALA A 89 -8.28 11.54 11.88
N GLN A 90 -8.21 11.57 10.55
CA GLN A 90 -8.03 12.79 9.77
C GLN A 90 -9.38 13.16 9.15
N LEU A 91 -9.87 14.37 9.41
CA LEU A 91 -11.05 14.89 8.72
C LEU A 91 -10.68 15.10 7.26
N ASP A 92 -11.38 14.41 6.38
CA ASP A 92 -11.24 14.59 4.94
C ASP A 92 -12.13 15.75 4.45
N ARG A 93 -11.65 16.47 3.45
CA ARG A 93 -12.23 17.70 2.92
C ARG A 93 -12.00 17.79 1.42
N ASP A 94 -13.02 17.37 0.66
CA ASP A 94 -13.16 17.65 -0.78
C ASP A 94 -13.12 19.17 -1.08
#